data_AF-A0A2N9B453-F1
#
_entry.id   AF-A0A2N9B453-F1
#
_cell.length_a   1.000
_cell.length_b   1.000
_cell.length_c   1.000
_cell.angle_alpha   90.00
_cell.angle_beta   90.00
_cell.angle_gamma   90.00
#
_symmetry.space_group_name_H-M   'P 1'
#
loop_
_entity.id
_entity.type
_entity.pdbx_description
1 polymer ?
#
loop_
_entity_poly.entity_id
_entity_poly.type
_entity_poly.pdbx_seq_one_letter_code
_entity_poly.pdbx_strand_id
1 'polypeptide(L)'
;MTETDRATALAAEPSEHTDPDPAEADLRRVGANPDHWYPVALSRRVRAERVLATTFAGERIALFRGKSGDVHALEDRCAHRQVPLSMGVVEGETLRCRYHAWAYRGDGRISQIPYLAKGDRRPPRGVRGYPVREAYGLVFVFPGDPQRAAATPLPHLPAFGSPRYRTMTYSRTVRCHYSFMHENLLDMNHQFLHRGVVGRLHPELLGYEADERSVEARYLFTHTGGRRNRSAGLLAAEGLGGGTADVMTIRTEYPYQTLDLVPENAERPAFRLWAAYVPADAEQRTCHAFGLLMIEKPGIPGLLQLAWPFIRRFTERVFAEDRMAVEAEQRAWDEQGEDRNHEVFPLILDVREVLRANGVPLRARAAACGSPSLCDGARLTDGIRGQE
;
A
#
# COMPACT_ATOMS: atom_id res chain seq x y z
N MET A 1 -49.15 -7.46 -44.13
CA MET A 1 -47.73 -7.14 -43.87
C MET A 1 -47.65 -5.72 -43.30
N THR A 2 -47.47 -5.61 -41.99
CA THR A 2 -46.74 -4.55 -41.26
C THR A 2 -46.94 -4.86 -39.78
N GLU A 3 -45.96 -5.57 -39.22
CA GLU A 3 -45.92 -6.00 -37.83
C GLU A 3 -45.00 -5.01 -37.09
N THR A 4 -45.51 -4.44 -36.00
CA THR A 4 -44.87 -3.40 -35.20
C THR A 4 -44.02 -4.06 -34.12
N ASP A 5 -42.71 -3.95 -34.24
CA ASP A 5 -41.77 -4.56 -33.29
C ASP A 5 -41.54 -3.61 -32.09
N ARG A 6 -42.07 -4.00 -30.92
CA ARG A 6 -41.83 -3.36 -29.63
C ARG A 6 -40.74 -4.15 -28.93
N ALA A 7 -39.54 -3.58 -28.86
CA ALA A 7 -38.44 -4.13 -28.07
C ALA A 7 -38.73 -3.97 -26.57
N THR A 8 -38.94 -5.09 -25.89
CA THR A 8 -39.08 -5.19 -24.44
C THR A 8 -37.68 -5.23 -23.82
N ALA A 9 -37.28 -4.18 -23.12
CA ALA A 9 -36.09 -4.19 -22.28
C ALA A 9 -36.37 -5.04 -21.02
N LEU A 10 -35.64 -6.14 -20.86
CA LEU A 10 -35.61 -6.93 -19.62
C LEU A 10 -34.83 -6.13 -18.57
N ALA A 11 -35.55 -5.59 -17.59
CA ALA A 11 -34.96 -5.10 -16.35
C ALA A 11 -34.46 -6.31 -15.55
N ALA A 12 -33.17 -6.32 -15.18
CA ALA A 12 -32.63 -7.28 -14.25
C ALA A 12 -33.17 -6.95 -12.84
N GLU A 13 -33.76 -7.94 -12.16
CA GLU A 13 -34.21 -7.81 -10.78
C GLU A 13 -33.00 -7.77 -9.82
N PRO A 14 -33.04 -6.96 -8.75
CA PRO A 14 -31.96 -6.90 -7.77
C PRO A 14 -31.91 -8.22 -6.98
N SER A 15 -30.71 -8.79 -6.85
CA SER A 15 -30.50 -9.99 -6.04
C SER A 15 -30.73 -9.69 -4.56
N GLU A 16 -31.42 -10.59 -3.87
CA GLU A 16 -31.60 -10.52 -2.41
C GLU A 16 -30.23 -10.60 -1.72
N HIS A 17 -29.71 -9.45 -1.29
CA HIS A 17 -28.56 -9.37 -0.39
C HIS A 17 -28.98 -9.87 0.99
N THR A 18 -28.50 -11.05 1.35
CA THR A 18 -28.47 -11.49 2.75
C THR A 18 -27.45 -10.62 3.47
N ASP A 19 -27.86 -9.92 4.53
CA ASP A 19 -26.98 -9.05 5.31
C ASP A 19 -25.78 -9.87 5.83
N PRO A 20 -24.53 -9.45 5.55
CA PRO A 20 -23.35 -10.17 6.02
C PRO A 20 -23.25 -10.12 7.56
N ASP A 21 -22.54 -11.09 8.14
CA ASP A 21 -22.16 -11.06 9.57
C ASP A 21 -21.51 -9.70 9.89
N PRO A 22 -21.91 -8.99 10.97
CA PRO A 22 -21.33 -7.70 11.35
C PRO A 22 -19.79 -7.69 11.40
N ALA A 23 -19.17 -8.83 11.71
CA ALA A 23 -17.71 -8.98 11.71
C ALA A 23 -17.10 -9.13 10.30
N GLU A 24 -17.86 -9.66 9.33
CA GLU A 24 -17.49 -9.74 7.91
C GLU A 24 -17.77 -8.43 7.15
N ALA A 25 -18.68 -7.60 7.66
CA ALA A 25 -19.01 -6.28 7.09
C ALA A 25 -17.90 -5.22 7.29
N ASP A 26 -17.17 -5.28 8.41
CA ASP A 26 -16.15 -4.29 8.78
C ASP A 26 -14.87 -4.44 7.93
N LEU A 27 -14.76 -3.58 6.92
CA LEU A 27 -13.62 -3.56 6.01
C LEU A 27 -12.27 -3.33 6.73
N ARG A 28 -12.26 -2.68 7.91
CA ARG A 28 -11.01 -2.43 8.66
C ARG A 28 -10.47 -3.69 9.32
N ARG A 29 -11.21 -4.81 9.24
CA ARG A 29 -10.80 -6.15 9.68
C ARG A 29 -10.31 -7.03 8.54
N VAL A 30 -10.34 -6.53 7.29
CA VAL A 30 -9.83 -7.20 6.11
C VAL A 30 -8.43 -6.68 5.83
N GLY A 31 -7.42 -7.51 6.01
CA GLY A 31 -6.02 -7.19 5.72
C GLY A 31 -5.66 -7.31 4.25
N ALA A 32 -4.55 -6.68 3.87
CA ALA A 32 -3.99 -6.83 2.53
C ALA A 32 -3.59 -8.28 2.23
N ASN A 33 -4.02 -8.80 1.09
CA ASN A 33 -3.73 -10.14 0.62
C ASN A 33 -2.25 -10.25 0.24
N PRO A 34 -1.49 -11.15 0.87
CA PRO A 34 -0.06 -11.26 0.65
C PRO A 34 0.30 -11.82 -0.74
N ASP A 35 -0.65 -12.39 -1.49
CA ASP A 35 -0.42 -12.98 -2.82
C ASP A 35 -0.41 -11.94 -3.96
N HIS A 36 0.16 -10.77 -3.69
CA HIS A 36 0.40 -9.69 -4.64
C HIS A 36 1.81 -9.11 -4.46
N TRP A 37 2.26 -8.34 -5.46
CA TRP A 37 3.51 -7.60 -5.37
C TRP A 37 3.31 -6.31 -4.57
N TYR A 38 4.12 -6.08 -3.54
CA TYR A 38 4.04 -4.84 -2.77
C TYR A 38 5.37 -4.10 -2.79
N PRO A 39 5.39 -2.80 -3.12
CA PRO A 39 6.60 -2.01 -2.94
C PRO A 39 6.90 -1.92 -1.43
N VAL A 40 8.12 -2.25 -1.03
CA VAL A 40 8.53 -2.22 0.39
C VAL A 40 9.69 -1.26 0.64
N ALA A 41 10.31 -0.75 -0.42
CA ALA A 41 11.35 0.26 -0.35
C ALA A 41 11.53 0.98 -1.69
N LEU A 42 12.11 2.18 -1.61
CA LEU A 42 12.74 2.80 -2.78
C LEU A 42 14.03 2.04 -3.11
N SER A 43 14.23 1.67 -4.37
CA SER A 43 15.44 0.99 -4.88
C SER A 43 16.75 1.62 -4.36
N ARG A 44 16.85 2.95 -4.48
CA ARG A 44 18.01 3.75 -4.02
C ARG A 44 18.29 3.70 -2.51
N ARG A 45 17.34 3.22 -1.69
CA ARG A 45 17.53 3.05 -0.24
C ARG A 45 18.20 1.72 0.08
N VAL A 46 18.10 0.72 -0.80
CA VAL A 46 18.84 -0.54 -0.71
C VAL A 46 20.23 -0.35 -1.33
N ARG A 47 21.13 0.20 -0.50
CA ARG A 47 22.52 0.49 -0.89
C ARG A 47 23.35 -0.79 -0.84
N ALA A 48 24.40 -0.85 -1.68
CA ALA A 48 25.41 -1.88 -1.59
C ALA A 48 26.03 -1.93 -0.17
N GLU A 49 26.46 -3.11 0.26
CA GLU A 49 27.15 -3.33 1.56
C GLU A 49 26.33 -2.99 2.81
N ARG A 50 25.04 -2.70 2.66
CA ARG A 50 24.13 -2.37 3.76
C ARG A 50 22.85 -3.19 3.63
N VAL A 51 22.24 -3.46 4.78
CA VAL A 51 20.94 -4.10 4.85
C VAL A 51 19.92 -3.04 5.24
N LEU A 52 18.77 -3.02 4.58
CA LEU A 52 17.65 -2.15 4.88
C LEU A 52 16.54 -2.98 5.53
N ALA A 53 16.13 -2.61 6.75
CA ALA A 53 14.94 -3.17 7.38
C ALA A 53 13.67 -2.56 6.78
N THR A 54 12.68 -3.39 6.53
CA THR A 54 11.31 -3.01 6.16
C THR A 54 10.32 -4.02 6.73
N THR A 55 9.03 -3.82 6.49
CA THR A 55 7.96 -4.68 7.01
C THR A 55 6.84 -4.85 5.99
N PHE A 56 6.14 -5.97 6.06
CA PHE A 56 4.83 -6.16 5.43
C PHE A 56 3.90 -6.83 6.43
N ALA A 57 2.79 -6.18 6.79
CA ALA A 57 1.78 -6.71 7.71
C ALA A 57 2.38 -7.31 9.00
N GLY A 58 3.37 -6.64 9.61
CA GLY A 58 4.07 -7.10 10.81
C GLY A 58 5.22 -8.10 10.56
N GLU A 59 5.33 -8.70 9.38
CA GLU A 59 6.50 -9.51 9.01
C GLU A 59 7.72 -8.60 8.77
N ARG A 60 8.77 -8.80 9.56
CA ARG A 60 10.03 -8.04 9.41
C ARG A 60 10.87 -8.61 8.26
N ILE A 61 11.30 -7.75 7.35
CA ILE A 61 12.01 -8.11 6.13
C ILE A 61 13.36 -7.36 6.07
N ALA A 62 14.43 -8.09 5.80
CA ALA A 62 15.78 -7.58 5.56
C ALA A 62 16.05 -7.57 4.06
N LEU A 63 16.15 -6.36 3.48
CA LEU A 63 16.52 -6.16 2.09
C LEU A 63 18.03 -5.94 1.97
N PHE A 64 18.68 -6.62 1.03
CA PHE A 64 20.08 -6.37 0.73
C PHE A 64 20.36 -6.47 -0.76
N ARG A 65 21.40 -5.75 -1.22
CA ARG A 65 21.85 -5.80 -2.61
C ARG A 65 23.14 -6.61 -2.70
N GLY A 66 23.10 -7.71 -3.45
CA GLY A 66 24.28 -8.54 -3.75
C GLY A 66 25.29 -7.80 -4.62
N LYS A 67 26.49 -8.37 -4.76
CA LYS A 67 27.55 -7.80 -5.60
C LYS A 67 27.18 -7.81 -7.08
N SER A 68 26.31 -8.72 -7.52
CA SER A 68 25.70 -8.72 -8.87
C SER A 68 24.87 -7.46 -9.14
N GLY A 69 24.42 -6.77 -8.09
CA GLY A 69 23.47 -5.68 -8.16
C GLY A 69 22.03 -6.10 -7.89
N ASP A 70 21.74 -7.41 -7.79
CA ASP A 70 20.39 -7.91 -7.52
C ASP A 70 19.96 -7.62 -6.08
N VAL A 71 18.68 -7.29 -5.90
CA VAL A 71 18.07 -7.11 -4.56
C VAL A 71 17.46 -8.43 -4.10
N HIS A 72 17.73 -8.77 -2.84
CA HIS A 72 17.17 -9.93 -2.16
C HIS A 72 16.41 -9.48 -0.91
N ALA A 73 15.40 -10.27 -0.54
CA ALA A 73 14.57 -10.03 0.64
C ALA A 73 14.52 -11.30 1.47
N LEU A 74 14.93 -11.20 2.73
CA LEU A 74 14.90 -12.29 3.70
C LEU A 74 14.04 -11.92 4.89
N GLU A 75 13.51 -12.90 5.58
CA GLU A 75 12.96 -12.71 6.92
C GLU A 75 14.05 -12.12 7.84
N ASP A 76 13.71 -11.03 8.54
CA ASP A 76 14.64 -10.28 9.37
C ASP A 76 14.88 -10.93 10.75
N ARG A 77 15.20 -12.22 10.75
CA ARG A 77 15.42 -13.04 11.94
C ARG A 77 16.50 -14.07 11.67
N CYS A 78 17.67 -13.91 12.28
CA CYS A 78 18.72 -14.93 12.20
C CYS A 78 18.22 -16.29 12.72
N ALA A 79 18.38 -17.34 11.91
CA ALA A 79 17.98 -18.71 12.28
C ALA A 79 18.70 -19.26 13.52
N HIS A 80 19.83 -18.67 13.94
CA HIS A 80 20.57 -19.10 15.13
C HIS A 80 19.96 -18.59 16.43
N ARG A 81 19.87 -17.26 16.62
CA ARG A 81 19.42 -16.62 17.87
C ARG A 81 18.49 -15.43 17.66
N GLN A 82 17.79 -15.42 16.53
CA GLN A 82 16.73 -14.46 16.20
C GLN A 82 17.13 -12.98 16.08
N VAL A 83 18.40 -12.64 16.29
CA VAL A 83 18.94 -11.30 16.04
C VAL A 83 18.58 -10.83 14.62
N PRO A 84 18.12 -9.58 14.44
CA PRO A 84 17.77 -9.05 13.13
C PRO A 84 18.94 -9.18 12.14
N LEU A 85 18.65 -9.71 10.94
CA LEU A 85 19.59 -9.76 9.83
C LEU A 85 19.85 -8.37 9.24
N SER A 86 18.95 -7.43 9.45
CA SER A 86 19.09 -6.00 9.13
C SER A 86 20.24 -5.32 9.87
N MET A 87 20.72 -5.89 10.98
CA MET A 87 21.95 -5.45 11.65
C MET A 87 23.23 -6.02 11.00
N GLY A 88 23.07 -6.93 10.03
CA GLY A 88 24.15 -7.63 9.35
C GLY A 88 24.94 -6.77 8.38
N VAL A 89 25.86 -7.44 7.69
CA VAL A 89 26.68 -6.85 6.62
C VAL A 89 26.52 -7.67 5.35
N VAL A 90 26.64 -7.03 4.20
CA VAL A 90 26.58 -7.73 2.91
C VAL A 90 28.01 -7.97 2.44
N GLU A 91 28.33 -9.22 2.13
CA GLU A 91 29.62 -9.66 1.62
C GLU A 91 29.41 -10.48 0.35
N GLY A 92 29.82 -9.94 -0.80
CA GLY A 92 29.57 -10.56 -2.10
C GLY A 92 28.07 -10.75 -2.35
N GLU A 93 27.64 -11.99 -2.52
CA GLU A 93 26.24 -12.37 -2.75
C GLU A 93 25.49 -12.80 -1.49
N THR A 94 26.05 -12.53 -0.30
CA THR A 94 25.51 -13.04 0.96
C THR A 94 25.31 -11.97 2.00
N LEU A 95 24.28 -12.15 2.82
CA LEU A 95 24.06 -11.38 4.03
C LEU A 95 24.67 -12.15 5.20
N ARG A 96 25.64 -11.56 5.89
CA ARG A 96 26.27 -12.12 7.09
C ARG A 96 25.66 -11.52 8.35
N CYS A 97 25.10 -12.37 9.22
CA CYS A 97 24.57 -11.95 10.51
C CYS A 97 25.68 -11.36 11.39
N ARG A 98 25.41 -10.21 12.03
CA ARG A 98 26.40 -9.50 12.84
C ARG A 98 26.82 -10.22 14.12
N TYR A 99 26.01 -11.16 14.60
CA TYR A 99 26.27 -11.81 15.88
C TYR A 99 27.34 -12.90 15.78
N HIS A 100 27.07 -13.98 15.04
CA HIS A 100 27.97 -15.13 14.92
C HIS A 100 28.37 -15.43 13.47
N ALA A 101 28.23 -14.43 12.59
CA ALA A 101 28.72 -14.47 11.23
C ALA A 101 28.15 -15.60 10.34
N TRP A 102 26.95 -16.12 10.65
CA TRP A 102 26.20 -17.00 9.74
C TRP A 102 25.87 -16.23 8.47
N ALA A 103 26.24 -16.79 7.32
CA ALA A 103 26.01 -16.18 6.01
C ALA A 103 24.80 -16.81 5.33
N TYR A 104 23.95 -15.96 4.77
CA TYR A 104 22.70 -16.31 4.10
C TYR A 104 22.76 -15.90 2.63
N ARG A 105 22.31 -16.78 1.74
CA ARG A 105 22.07 -16.48 0.32
C ARG A 105 20.76 -15.70 0.17
N GLY A 106 20.54 -15.12 -1.02
CA GLY A 106 19.31 -14.41 -1.35
C GLY A 106 18.02 -15.26 -1.27
N ASP A 107 18.12 -16.59 -1.31
CA ASP A 107 17.01 -17.53 -1.10
C ASP A 107 16.79 -17.92 0.38
N GLY A 108 17.55 -17.31 1.29
CA GLY A 108 17.48 -17.56 2.73
C GLY A 108 18.25 -18.79 3.21
N ARG A 109 18.86 -19.57 2.31
CA ARG A 109 19.69 -20.72 2.72
C ARG A 109 21.02 -20.27 3.32
N ILE A 110 21.48 -21.00 4.33
CA ILE A 110 22.77 -20.74 4.97
C ILE A 110 23.89 -21.23 4.05
N SER A 111 24.76 -20.32 3.61
CA SER A 111 25.94 -20.63 2.79
C SER A 111 27.17 -20.98 3.63
N GLN A 112 27.29 -20.40 4.83
CA GLN A 112 28.46 -20.57 5.69
C GLN A 112 28.10 -20.42 7.17
N ILE A 113 28.65 -21.32 7.99
CA ILE A 113 28.73 -21.19 9.46
C ILE A 113 30.23 -21.20 9.79
N PRO A 114 30.84 -20.08 10.22
CA PRO A 114 32.30 -19.93 10.24
C PRO A 114 33.06 -20.97 11.09
N TYR A 115 32.42 -21.50 12.12
CA TYR A 115 33.02 -22.42 13.10
C TYR A 115 32.66 -23.89 12.85
N LEU A 116 32.06 -24.22 11.70
CA LEU A 116 31.87 -25.60 11.25
C LEU A 116 32.66 -25.81 9.95
N ALA A 117 33.40 -26.91 9.84
CA ALA A 117 34.11 -27.20 8.62
C ALA A 117 33.11 -27.59 7.51
N LYS A 118 33.52 -27.35 6.26
CA LYS A 118 32.69 -27.64 5.10
C LYS A 118 32.47 -29.15 5.01
N GLY A 119 31.23 -29.59 5.17
CA GLY A 119 30.84 -31.00 5.08
C GLY A 119 30.62 -31.69 6.42
N ASP A 120 30.92 -31.05 7.55
CA ASP A 120 30.76 -31.67 8.88
C ASP A 120 29.32 -32.10 9.15
N ARG A 121 28.36 -31.23 8.80
CA ARG A 121 26.92 -31.46 8.96
C ARG A 121 26.14 -30.66 7.93
N ARG A 122 24.94 -31.16 7.56
CA ARG A 122 23.97 -30.38 6.79
C ARG A 122 23.61 -29.11 7.59
N PRO A 123 23.71 -27.90 7.01
CA PRO A 123 23.27 -26.69 7.69
C PRO A 123 21.80 -26.81 8.11
N PRO A 124 21.40 -26.21 9.24
CA PRO A 124 19.99 -26.16 9.62
C PRO A 124 19.17 -25.43 8.55
N ARG A 125 17.84 -25.51 8.65
CA ARG A 125 16.97 -24.67 7.82
C ARG A 125 17.35 -23.20 8.04
N GLY A 126 17.47 -22.47 6.94
CA GLY A 126 17.77 -21.05 6.96
C GLY A 126 16.55 -20.22 7.35
N VAL A 127 16.42 -19.06 6.72
CA VAL A 127 15.29 -18.15 6.92
C VAL A 127 14.40 -18.15 5.69
N ARG A 128 13.20 -17.60 5.80
CA ARG A 128 12.35 -17.37 4.63
C ARG A 128 13.05 -16.40 3.68
N GLY A 129 13.16 -16.76 2.39
CA GLY A 129 13.46 -15.85 1.31
C GLY A 129 12.17 -15.47 0.60
N TYR A 130 12.01 -14.20 0.23
CA TYR A 130 10.86 -13.71 -0.50
C TYR A 130 11.22 -13.48 -1.97
N PRO A 131 10.31 -13.76 -2.93
CA PRO A 131 10.48 -13.29 -4.31
C PRO A 131 10.59 -11.76 -4.34
N VAL A 132 11.52 -11.26 -5.15
CA VAL A 132 11.79 -9.82 -5.31
C VAL A 132 11.77 -9.45 -6.78
N ARG A 133 11.20 -8.28 -7.09
CA ARG A 133 11.37 -7.61 -8.39
C ARG A 133 11.70 -6.14 -8.16
N GLU A 134 12.74 -5.64 -8.84
CA GLU A 134 13.09 -4.22 -8.83
C GLU A 134 12.53 -3.57 -10.11
N ALA A 135 11.59 -2.64 -9.95
CA ALA A 135 10.90 -1.97 -11.05
C ALA A 135 10.47 -0.56 -10.64
N TYR A 136 10.42 0.36 -11.60
CA TYR A 136 9.92 1.73 -11.38
C TYR A 136 10.66 2.52 -10.27
N GLY A 137 11.94 2.16 -10.01
CA GLY A 137 12.72 2.73 -8.90
C GLY A 137 12.28 2.26 -7.50
N LEU A 138 11.48 1.20 -7.42
CA LEU A 138 10.94 0.56 -6.22
C LEU A 138 11.43 -0.89 -6.13
N VAL A 139 11.50 -1.41 -4.91
CA VAL A 139 11.71 -2.84 -4.63
C VAL A 139 10.38 -3.44 -4.24
N PHE A 140 9.88 -4.35 -5.08
CA PHE A 140 8.68 -5.13 -4.82
C PHE A 140 9.04 -6.46 -4.20
N VAL A 141 8.31 -6.83 -3.14
CA VAL A 141 8.35 -8.15 -2.51
C VAL A 141 7.01 -8.84 -2.75
N PHE A 142 7.02 -10.17 -2.89
CA PHE A 142 5.82 -11.00 -2.86
C PHE A 142 5.72 -11.71 -1.50
N PRO A 143 4.91 -11.21 -0.54
CA PRO A 143 4.87 -11.72 0.82
C PRO A 143 4.14 -13.06 0.98
N GLY A 144 3.34 -13.47 0.00
CA GLY A 144 2.50 -14.66 0.08
C GLY A 144 3.21 -15.95 -0.32
N ASP A 145 2.49 -16.83 -1.01
CA ASP A 145 3.03 -18.08 -1.55
C ASP A 145 4.00 -17.78 -2.71
N PRO A 146 5.32 -18.08 -2.54
CA PRO A 146 6.30 -17.82 -3.60
C PRO A 146 6.00 -18.56 -4.92
N GLN A 147 5.20 -19.63 -4.92
CA GLN A 147 4.79 -20.33 -6.14
C GLN A 147 3.87 -19.49 -7.03
N ARG A 148 3.09 -18.57 -6.43
CA ARG A 148 2.17 -17.67 -7.15
C ARG A 148 2.87 -16.44 -7.76
N ALA A 149 4.06 -16.11 -7.26
CA ALA A 149 4.79 -14.90 -7.66
C ALA A 149 5.11 -14.85 -9.16
N ALA A 150 5.42 -15.99 -9.78
CA ALA A 150 5.76 -16.04 -11.20
C ALA A 150 4.57 -15.68 -12.10
N ALA A 151 3.37 -16.17 -11.76
CA ALA A 151 2.13 -15.92 -12.49
C ALA A 151 1.48 -14.56 -12.17
N THR A 152 1.89 -13.92 -11.08
CA THR A 152 1.34 -12.61 -10.68
C THR A 152 2.10 -11.47 -11.37
N PRO A 153 1.44 -10.62 -12.17
CA PRO A 153 2.08 -9.51 -12.86
C PRO A 153 2.44 -8.37 -11.90
N LEU A 154 3.49 -7.62 -12.23
CA LEU A 154 3.70 -6.28 -11.67
C LEU A 154 2.69 -5.29 -12.28
N PRO A 155 2.43 -4.14 -11.63
CA PRO A 155 1.62 -3.08 -12.24
C PRO A 155 2.25 -2.60 -13.55
N HIS A 156 1.43 -2.36 -14.57
CA HIS A 156 1.91 -1.88 -15.87
C HIS A 156 1.89 -0.34 -15.91
N LEU A 157 3.05 0.30 -15.86
CA LEU A 157 3.19 1.77 -15.79
C LEU A 157 3.95 2.35 -17.00
N PRO A 158 3.31 2.50 -18.17
CA PRO A 158 3.99 2.87 -19.42
C PRO A 158 4.48 4.33 -19.44
N ALA A 159 3.88 5.20 -18.60
CA ALA A 159 4.33 6.58 -18.44
C ALA A 159 5.63 6.71 -17.63
N PHE A 160 5.99 5.70 -16.83
CA PHE A 160 7.22 5.73 -16.03
C PHE A 160 8.45 5.60 -16.95
N GLY A 161 9.40 6.52 -16.83
CA GLY A 161 10.62 6.53 -17.64
C GLY A 161 10.42 7.04 -19.07
N SER A 162 9.19 7.37 -19.47
CA SER A 162 8.91 8.00 -20.75
C SER A 162 9.58 9.38 -20.84
N PRO A 163 10.16 9.76 -21.99
CA PRO A 163 10.74 11.09 -22.15
C PRO A 163 9.69 12.21 -22.05
N ARG A 164 8.40 11.89 -22.22
CA ARG A 164 7.29 12.84 -22.11
C ARG A 164 6.97 13.24 -20.68
N TYR A 165 7.18 12.35 -19.72
CA TYR A 165 6.78 12.58 -18.33
C TYR A 165 8.00 12.85 -17.45
N ARG A 166 7.77 13.60 -16.37
CA ARG A 166 8.70 13.68 -15.24
C ARG A 166 8.03 13.04 -14.03
N THR A 167 8.72 12.07 -13.43
CA THR A 167 8.19 11.34 -12.27
C THR A 167 8.65 11.96 -10.96
N MET A 168 7.72 12.13 -10.03
CA MET A 168 7.94 12.37 -8.63
C MET A 168 7.56 11.11 -7.83
N THR A 169 8.47 10.64 -6.98
CA THR A 169 8.24 9.45 -6.15
C THR A 169 7.92 9.85 -4.71
N TYR A 170 6.81 9.36 -4.19
CA TYR A 170 6.39 9.46 -2.79
C TYR A 170 6.60 8.14 -2.06
N SER A 171 6.94 8.25 -0.78
CA SER A 171 7.15 7.15 0.16
C SER A 171 6.94 7.75 1.55
N ARG A 172 5.76 7.52 2.12
CA ARG A 172 5.28 8.16 3.34
C ARG A 172 4.57 7.14 4.23
N THR A 173 4.78 7.24 5.53
CA THR A 173 4.03 6.46 6.52
C THR A 173 2.75 7.20 6.88
N VAL A 174 1.64 6.47 6.92
CA VAL A 174 0.32 6.96 7.32
C VAL A 174 -0.22 6.02 8.40
N ARG A 175 -0.71 6.58 9.51
CA ARG A 175 -1.26 5.79 10.63
C ARG A 175 -2.75 5.49 10.41
N CYS A 176 -3.04 4.74 9.37
CA CYS A 176 -4.37 4.21 9.11
C CYS A 176 -4.28 2.82 8.46
N HIS A 177 -5.39 2.10 8.53
CA HIS A 177 -5.64 0.92 7.72
C HIS A 177 -5.59 1.26 6.23
N TYR A 178 -5.07 0.34 5.41
CA TYR A 178 -4.78 0.62 4.00
C TYR A 178 -6.04 1.03 3.22
N SER A 179 -7.21 0.48 3.59
CA SER A 179 -8.47 0.80 2.92
C SER A 179 -8.90 2.25 3.05
N PHE A 180 -8.53 2.97 4.12
CA PHE A 180 -8.88 4.38 4.27
C PHE A 180 -8.27 5.22 3.14
N MET A 181 -7.04 4.90 2.73
CA MET A 181 -6.40 5.58 1.61
C MET A 181 -7.07 5.27 0.28
N HIS A 182 -7.58 4.05 0.10
CA HIS A 182 -8.32 3.69 -1.10
C HIS A 182 -9.62 4.49 -1.23
N GLU A 183 -10.40 4.54 -0.16
CA GLU A 183 -11.65 5.32 -0.12
C GLU A 183 -11.37 6.81 -0.31
N ASN A 184 -10.38 7.35 0.41
CA ASN A 184 -9.99 8.75 0.31
C ASN A 184 -9.59 9.16 -1.12
N LEU A 185 -8.76 8.39 -1.82
CA LEU A 185 -8.36 8.79 -3.18
C LEU A 185 -9.53 8.74 -4.17
N LEU A 186 -10.53 7.87 -3.99
CA LEU A 186 -11.65 7.75 -4.93
C LEU A 186 -12.78 8.74 -4.62
N ASP A 187 -13.01 9.08 -3.35
CA ASP A 187 -14.09 9.99 -2.98
C ASP A 187 -13.79 11.43 -3.37
N MET A 188 -14.18 11.89 -4.55
CA MET A 188 -13.97 13.30 -4.91
C MET A 188 -14.87 14.29 -4.17
N ASN A 189 -15.78 13.87 -3.30
CA ASN A 189 -16.57 14.82 -2.51
C ASN A 189 -15.75 15.48 -1.38
N HIS A 190 -14.60 14.92 -0.99
CA HIS A 190 -13.72 15.54 0.01
C HIS A 190 -12.97 16.79 -0.49
N GLN A 191 -13.24 17.32 -1.69
CA GLN A 191 -12.63 18.60 -2.15
C GLN A 191 -12.83 19.78 -1.19
N PHE A 192 -13.84 19.72 -0.32
CA PHE A 192 -13.99 20.69 0.77
C PHE A 192 -12.78 20.73 1.71
N LEU A 193 -12.11 19.60 1.94
CA LEU A 193 -10.85 19.49 2.68
C LEU A 193 -9.77 20.37 2.04
N HIS A 194 -9.64 20.28 0.72
CA HIS A 194 -8.61 20.98 -0.06
C HIS A 194 -8.98 22.40 -0.49
N ARG A 195 -10.10 22.97 -0.02
CA ARG A 195 -10.57 24.30 -0.43
C ARG A 195 -9.52 25.42 -0.25
N GLY A 196 -8.61 25.28 0.71
CA GLY A 196 -7.52 26.21 0.97
C GLY A 196 -6.33 26.09 0.00
N VAL A 197 -6.17 24.90 -0.60
CA VAL A 197 -5.02 24.52 -1.44
C VAL A 197 -5.38 24.52 -2.93
N VAL A 198 -6.54 23.96 -3.27
CA VAL A 198 -7.00 23.69 -4.65
C VAL A 198 -8.07 24.71 -5.11
N GLY A 199 -8.75 25.38 -4.17
CA GLY A 199 -9.79 26.37 -4.46
C GLY A 199 -11.21 25.77 -4.48
N ARG A 200 -12.19 26.49 -5.05
CA ARG A 200 -13.56 25.98 -5.24
C ARG A 200 -13.64 25.17 -6.53
N LEU A 201 -13.35 23.88 -6.43
CA LEU A 201 -13.64 22.91 -7.47
C LEU A 201 -14.99 22.25 -7.19
N HIS A 202 -15.79 22.08 -8.23
CA HIS A 202 -16.99 21.25 -8.17
C HIS A 202 -16.73 19.97 -8.97
N PRO A 203 -16.56 18.82 -8.29
CA PRO A 203 -16.50 17.53 -8.94
C PRO A 203 -17.92 17.05 -9.26
N GLU A 204 -18.16 16.74 -10.52
CA GLU A 204 -19.37 16.07 -10.99
C GLU A 204 -19.00 14.65 -11.43
N LEU A 205 -19.64 13.63 -10.83
CA LEU A 205 -19.45 12.26 -11.26
C LEU A 205 -20.15 12.05 -12.61
N LEU A 206 -19.37 11.80 -13.66
CA LEU A 206 -19.89 11.51 -15.00
C LEU A 206 -20.44 10.07 -15.10
N GLY A 207 -19.85 9.16 -14.32
CA GLY A 207 -20.19 7.75 -14.29
C GLY A 207 -19.06 6.93 -13.68
N TYR A 208 -19.36 5.67 -13.36
CA TYR A 208 -18.37 4.72 -12.88
C TYR A 208 -18.74 3.30 -13.28
N GLU A 209 -17.75 2.42 -13.32
CA GLU A 209 -17.88 1.00 -13.56
C GLU A 209 -17.21 0.24 -12.40
N ALA A 210 -17.80 -0.90 -12.03
CA ALA A 210 -17.27 -1.77 -10.98
C ALA A 210 -17.33 -3.23 -11.44
N ASP A 211 -16.30 -3.99 -11.08
CA ASP A 211 -16.20 -5.44 -11.24
C ASP A 211 -15.62 -6.07 -9.97
N GLU A 212 -15.43 -7.39 -9.96
CA GLU A 212 -14.93 -8.14 -8.78
C GLU A 212 -13.57 -7.66 -8.26
N ARG A 213 -12.76 -6.98 -9.07
CA ARG A 213 -11.38 -6.60 -8.75
C ARG A 213 -11.10 -5.12 -8.88
N SER A 214 -12.02 -4.35 -9.43
CA SER A 214 -11.78 -2.96 -9.75
C SER A 214 -13.02 -2.08 -9.73
N VAL A 215 -12.78 -0.81 -9.45
CA VAL A 215 -13.77 0.27 -9.56
C VAL A 215 -13.10 1.43 -10.27
N GLU A 216 -13.69 1.93 -11.35
CA GLU A 216 -13.21 3.09 -12.11
C GLU A 216 -14.29 4.16 -12.18
N ALA A 217 -13.98 5.36 -11.70
CA ALA A 217 -14.87 6.52 -11.74
C ALA A 217 -14.29 7.65 -12.58
N ARG A 218 -15.17 8.37 -13.27
CA ARG A 218 -14.83 9.54 -14.08
C ARG A 218 -15.52 10.77 -13.51
N TYR A 219 -14.73 11.79 -13.21
CA TYR A 219 -15.18 13.05 -12.66
C TYR A 219 -14.88 14.20 -13.61
N LEU A 220 -15.86 15.08 -13.79
CA LEU A 220 -15.66 16.38 -14.42
C LEU A 220 -15.37 17.41 -13.33
N PHE A 221 -14.24 18.10 -13.46
CA PHE A 221 -13.87 19.18 -12.57
C PHE A 221 -14.14 20.51 -13.25
N THR A 222 -15.17 21.22 -12.80
CA THR A 222 -15.47 22.57 -13.27
C THR A 222 -14.94 23.61 -12.29
N HIS A 223 -14.22 24.60 -12.82
CA HIS A 223 -13.75 25.74 -12.02
C HIS A 223 -14.88 26.76 -11.83
N THR A 224 -15.47 26.80 -10.64
CA THR A 224 -16.43 27.85 -10.29
C THR A 224 -15.66 29.11 -9.88
N GLY A 225 -15.77 30.18 -10.68
CA GLY A 225 -14.95 31.39 -10.57
C GLY A 225 -14.83 31.99 -9.15
N GLY A 226 -13.62 32.47 -8.81
CA GLY A 226 -13.29 33.12 -7.54
C GLY A 226 -11.83 33.58 -7.51
N ARG A 227 -11.48 34.58 -6.68
CA ARG A 227 -10.11 35.13 -6.57
C ARG A 227 -9.10 33.99 -6.33
N ARG A 228 -8.31 33.69 -7.36
CA ARG A 228 -7.20 32.72 -7.33
C ARG A 228 -6.24 33.11 -6.19
N ASN A 229 -5.97 32.21 -5.26
CA ASN A 229 -4.78 32.33 -4.43
C ASN A 229 -3.57 32.34 -5.37
N ARG A 230 -2.68 33.35 -5.26
CA ARG A 230 -1.54 33.55 -6.18
C ARG A 230 -0.66 32.29 -6.32
N SER A 231 -0.64 31.42 -5.31
CA SER A 231 0.07 30.13 -5.32
C SER A 231 -0.65 29.01 -6.10
N ALA A 232 -1.98 29.00 -6.13
CA ALA A 232 -2.77 28.04 -6.93
C ALA A 232 -2.85 28.48 -8.40
N GLY A 233 -2.88 29.79 -8.64
CA GLY A 233 -2.89 30.36 -9.99
C GLY A 233 -1.62 30.10 -10.81
N LEU A 234 -0.46 29.86 -10.18
CA LEU A 234 0.78 29.55 -10.90
C LEU A 234 0.86 28.06 -11.30
N LEU A 235 0.22 27.17 -10.53
CA LEU A 235 0.15 25.73 -10.84
C LEU A 235 -0.95 25.41 -11.84
N ALA A 236 -2.07 26.16 -11.80
CA ALA A 236 -3.16 26.07 -12.74
C ALA A 236 -2.96 26.90 -14.03
N ALA A 237 -1.87 27.68 -14.13
CA ALA A 237 -1.55 28.39 -15.38
C ALA A 237 -0.68 27.54 -16.33
N GLU A 238 0.00 26.50 -15.83
CA GLU A 238 1.10 25.87 -16.57
C GLU A 238 1.16 24.34 -16.46
N GLY A 239 0.06 23.67 -16.08
CA GLY A 239 0.01 22.20 -16.01
C GLY A 239 -1.37 21.58 -15.75
N LEU A 240 -2.34 22.40 -15.34
CA LEU A 240 -3.78 22.15 -15.43
C LEU A 240 -4.30 23.19 -16.41
N GLY A 241 -5.08 22.77 -17.39
CA GLY A 241 -5.33 23.57 -18.59
C GLY A 241 -5.94 24.92 -18.27
N GLY A 242 -5.66 25.93 -19.11
CA GLY A 242 -6.49 27.12 -19.23
C GLY A 242 -7.89 26.84 -19.81
N GLY A 243 -8.39 25.60 -19.66
CA GLY A 243 -9.72 25.15 -20.03
C GLY A 243 -10.69 25.26 -18.86
N THR A 244 -11.97 25.15 -19.16
CA THR A 244 -13.06 25.31 -18.20
C THR A 244 -13.41 24.02 -17.46
N ALA A 245 -13.03 22.87 -18.01
CA ALA A 245 -13.30 21.57 -17.41
C ALA A 245 -12.19 20.53 -17.63
N ASP A 246 -11.72 19.88 -16.58
CA ASP A 246 -10.77 18.76 -16.65
C ASP A 246 -11.48 17.44 -16.31
N VAL A 247 -11.17 16.35 -17.01
CA VAL A 247 -11.72 15.02 -16.71
C VAL A 247 -10.69 14.22 -15.92
N MET A 248 -11.07 13.76 -14.74
CA MET A 248 -10.25 12.89 -13.91
C MET A 248 -10.83 11.48 -13.86
N THR A 249 -10.02 10.49 -14.23
CA THR A 249 -10.36 9.08 -14.10
C THR A 249 -9.58 8.51 -12.93
N ILE A 250 -10.27 7.94 -11.94
CA ILE A 250 -9.67 7.28 -10.79
C ILE A 250 -10.07 5.82 -10.84
N ARG A 251 -9.09 4.92 -10.79
CA ARG A 251 -9.31 3.48 -10.79
C ARG A 251 -8.67 2.86 -9.56
N THR A 252 -9.46 2.15 -8.78
CA THR A 252 -8.95 1.15 -7.84
C THR A 252 -8.92 -0.18 -8.54
N GLU A 253 -7.76 -0.79 -8.65
CA GLU A 253 -7.61 -2.17 -9.14
C GLU A 253 -6.72 -2.89 -8.15
N TYR A 254 -7.30 -3.83 -7.40
CA TYR A 254 -6.65 -4.37 -6.22
C TYR A 254 -5.24 -4.93 -6.51
N PRO A 255 -4.18 -4.56 -5.75
CA PRO A 255 -4.18 -3.74 -4.53
C PRO A 255 -3.74 -2.27 -4.77
N TYR A 256 -3.82 -1.77 -5.99
CA TYR A 256 -3.31 -0.45 -6.37
C TYR A 256 -4.41 0.54 -6.70
N GLN A 257 -4.02 1.81 -6.83
CA GLN A 257 -4.87 2.83 -7.43
C GLN A 257 -4.11 3.61 -8.50
N THR A 258 -4.87 4.09 -9.48
CA THR A 258 -4.40 5.02 -10.49
C THR A 258 -5.32 6.21 -10.59
N LEU A 259 -4.77 7.38 -10.92
CA LEU A 259 -5.51 8.59 -11.24
C LEU A 259 -4.90 9.22 -12.48
N ASP A 260 -5.69 9.40 -13.52
CA ASP A 260 -5.32 10.08 -14.75
C ASP A 260 -6.17 11.35 -14.89
N LEU A 261 -5.54 12.50 -15.10
CA LEU A 261 -6.22 13.78 -15.35
C LEU A 261 -5.96 14.25 -16.77
N VAL A 262 -7.02 14.36 -17.55
CA VAL A 262 -7.03 14.75 -18.96
C VAL A 262 -7.70 16.12 -19.10
N PRO A 263 -6.94 17.15 -19.53
CA PRO A 263 -7.51 18.46 -19.83
C PRO A 263 -8.53 18.42 -20.99
N GLU A 264 -9.49 19.35 -20.99
CA GLU A 264 -10.61 19.45 -21.96
C GLU A 264 -10.22 19.23 -23.44
N ASN A 265 -9.04 19.74 -23.83
CA ASN A 265 -8.56 19.74 -25.22
C ASN A 265 -7.32 18.85 -25.42
N ALA A 266 -7.09 17.89 -24.54
CA ALA A 266 -5.96 16.97 -24.61
C ALA A 266 -6.43 15.54 -24.89
N GLU A 267 -5.71 14.83 -25.75
CA GLU A 267 -5.95 13.40 -25.99
C GLU A 267 -5.31 12.51 -24.92
N ARG A 268 -4.51 13.08 -24.01
CA ARG A 268 -3.65 12.34 -23.10
C ARG A 268 -3.65 12.98 -21.70
N PRO A 269 -3.41 12.18 -20.65
CA PRO A 269 -3.30 12.71 -19.31
C PRO A 269 -2.06 13.58 -19.14
N ALA A 270 -2.27 14.82 -18.68
CA ALA A 270 -1.20 15.73 -18.27
C ALA A 270 -0.61 15.32 -16.91
N PHE A 271 -1.42 14.64 -16.09
CA PHE A 271 -1.07 14.16 -14.76
C PHE A 271 -1.52 12.71 -14.63
N ARG A 272 -0.63 11.86 -14.13
CA ARG A 272 -0.89 10.46 -13.84
C ARG A 272 -0.32 10.10 -12.49
N LEU A 273 -1.09 9.47 -11.63
CA LEU A 273 -0.65 8.94 -10.33
C LEU A 273 -0.85 7.44 -10.32
N TRP A 274 0.15 6.71 -9.85
CA TRP A 274 -0.01 5.34 -9.37
C TRP A 274 0.29 5.31 -7.88
N ALA A 275 -0.52 4.62 -7.09
CA ALA A 275 -0.38 4.51 -5.65
C ALA A 275 -0.54 3.07 -5.16
N ALA A 276 0.19 2.72 -4.11
CA ALA A 276 0.07 1.47 -3.37
C ALA A 276 0.18 1.75 -1.86
N TYR A 277 -0.67 1.12 -1.06
CA TYR A 277 -0.70 1.30 0.39
C TYR A 277 -0.36 -0.02 1.07
N VAL A 278 0.81 -0.08 1.67
CA VAL A 278 1.40 -1.34 2.13
C VAL A 278 1.36 -1.41 3.65
N PRO A 279 0.64 -2.36 4.27
CA PRO A 279 0.55 -2.43 5.72
C PRO A 279 1.93 -2.67 6.35
N ALA A 280 2.22 -1.96 7.44
CA ALA A 280 3.48 -2.06 8.15
C ALA A 280 3.41 -3.00 9.36
N ASP A 281 2.37 -2.86 10.19
CA ASP A 281 2.16 -3.64 11.41
C ASP A 281 1.16 -4.80 11.23
N ALA A 282 1.09 -5.70 12.21
CA ALA A 282 0.31 -6.94 12.13
C ALA A 282 -1.20 -6.67 12.18
N GLU A 283 -1.60 -5.65 12.92
CA GLU A 283 -2.96 -5.15 13.02
C GLU A 283 -3.37 -4.27 11.82
N GLN A 284 -2.43 -4.00 10.92
CA GLN A 284 -2.55 -3.13 9.75
C GLN A 284 -3.10 -1.74 10.07
N ARG A 285 -2.77 -1.17 11.24
CA ARG A 285 -3.16 0.20 11.64
C ARG A 285 -2.23 1.29 11.13
N THR A 286 -1.11 0.89 10.53
CA THR A 286 -0.18 1.76 9.85
C THR A 286 0.11 1.20 8.47
N CYS A 287 0.05 2.05 7.45
CA CYS A 287 0.46 1.71 6.10
C CYS A 287 1.59 2.63 5.61
N HIS A 288 2.33 2.15 4.63
CA HIS A 288 3.29 2.93 3.87
C HIS A 288 2.72 3.20 2.48
N ALA A 289 2.44 4.47 2.20
CA ALA A 289 1.98 4.94 0.90
C ALA A 289 3.18 5.14 -0.03
N PHE A 290 3.23 4.35 -1.10
CA PHE A 290 4.14 4.54 -2.23
C PHE A 290 3.37 5.17 -3.38
N GLY A 291 3.92 6.24 -3.96
CA GLY A 291 3.28 6.96 -5.05
C GLY A 291 4.25 7.28 -6.18
N LEU A 292 3.81 7.13 -7.42
CA LEU A 292 4.52 7.55 -8.62
C LEU A 292 3.66 8.55 -9.35
N LEU A 293 3.98 9.83 -9.15
CA LEU A 293 3.31 10.93 -9.82
C LEU A 293 4.06 11.35 -11.07
N MET A 294 3.42 11.27 -12.23
CA MET A 294 4.01 11.53 -13.53
C MET A 294 3.30 12.73 -14.16
N ILE A 295 4.07 13.78 -14.41
CA ILE A 295 3.57 15.05 -14.95
C ILE A 295 4.16 15.22 -16.35
N GLU A 296 3.31 15.50 -17.32
CA GLU A 296 3.73 15.73 -18.70
C GLU A 296 4.65 16.97 -18.77
N LYS A 297 5.71 16.87 -19.58
CA LYS A 297 6.62 17.98 -19.81
C LYS A 297 5.95 18.96 -20.78
N PRO A 298 5.83 20.24 -20.42
CA PRO A 298 5.31 21.25 -21.31
C PRO A 298 6.24 21.42 -22.52
N GLY A 299 5.71 21.93 -23.63
CA GLY A 299 6.49 22.20 -24.84
C GLY A 299 7.58 23.26 -24.67
N ILE A 300 7.55 24.03 -23.58
CA ILE A 300 8.54 25.06 -23.26
C ILE A 300 9.71 24.43 -22.45
N PRO A 301 10.93 24.38 -23.00
CA PRO A 301 12.09 23.85 -22.30
C PRO A 301 12.37 24.63 -21.00
N GLY A 302 12.69 23.93 -19.92
CA GLY A 302 13.05 24.58 -18.64
C GLY A 302 11.86 24.95 -17.75
N LEU A 303 10.65 25.06 -18.29
CA LEU A 303 9.47 25.51 -17.53
C LEU A 303 9.13 24.58 -16.36
N LEU A 304 9.09 23.28 -16.63
CA LEU A 304 8.81 22.29 -15.58
C LEU A 304 9.90 22.27 -14.51
N GLN A 305 11.15 22.59 -14.84
CA GLN A 305 12.24 22.69 -13.88
C GLN A 305 12.01 23.85 -12.91
N LEU A 306 11.55 25.00 -13.41
CA LEU A 306 11.21 26.18 -12.60
C LEU A 306 9.96 25.93 -11.74
N ALA A 307 8.93 25.28 -12.28
CA ALA A 307 7.70 24.98 -11.55
C ALA A 307 7.86 23.84 -10.53
N TRP A 308 8.87 22.98 -10.68
CA TRP A 308 9.03 21.74 -9.88
C TRP A 308 8.99 21.93 -8.36
N PRO A 309 9.68 22.93 -7.76
CA PRO A 309 9.62 23.15 -6.31
C PRO A 309 8.21 23.52 -5.82
N PHE A 310 7.44 24.25 -6.64
CA PHE A 310 6.07 24.64 -6.33
C PHE A 310 5.11 23.45 -6.44
N ILE A 311 5.24 22.65 -7.50
CA ILE A 311 4.48 21.41 -7.68
C ILE A 311 4.72 20.49 -6.49
N ARG A 312 5.99 20.29 -6.10
CA ARG A 312 6.37 19.51 -4.90
C ARG A 312 5.68 20.01 -3.65
N ARG A 313 5.76 21.32 -3.40
CA ARG A 313 5.17 21.92 -2.20
C ARG A 313 3.65 21.79 -2.19
N PHE A 314 3.00 21.90 -3.35
CA PHE A 314 1.57 21.72 -3.49
C PHE A 314 1.17 20.27 -3.20
N THR A 315 1.81 19.29 -3.83
CA THR A 315 1.43 17.89 -3.62
C THR A 315 1.71 17.43 -2.18
N GLU A 316 2.79 17.89 -1.54
CA GLU A 316 3.04 17.60 -0.12
C GLU A 316 1.97 18.20 0.80
N ARG A 317 1.35 19.33 0.44
CA ARG A 317 0.25 19.91 1.21
C ARG A 317 -1.04 19.11 1.05
N VAL A 318 -1.40 18.75 -0.18
CA VAL A 318 -2.58 17.91 -0.47
C VAL A 318 -2.47 16.60 0.32
N PHE A 319 -1.34 15.90 0.18
CA PHE A 319 -1.10 14.66 0.92
C PHE A 319 -1.12 14.84 2.45
N ALA A 320 -0.68 16.00 2.97
CA ALA A 320 -0.74 16.25 4.41
C ALA A 320 -2.18 16.43 4.93
N GLU A 321 -3.06 17.02 4.12
CA GLU A 321 -4.49 17.15 4.42
C GLU A 321 -5.18 15.77 4.35
N ASP A 322 -4.92 14.99 3.31
CA ASP A 322 -5.42 13.61 3.18
C ASP A 322 -4.99 12.75 4.37
N ARG A 323 -3.69 12.79 4.70
CA ARG A 323 -3.13 12.07 5.84
C ARG A 323 -3.82 12.46 7.14
N MET A 324 -4.13 13.74 7.33
CA MET A 324 -4.81 14.22 8.54
C MET A 324 -6.21 13.62 8.65
N ALA A 325 -6.97 13.57 7.54
CA ALA A 325 -8.33 13.03 7.50
C ALA A 325 -8.33 11.52 7.80
N VAL A 326 -7.57 10.72 7.04
CA VAL A 326 -7.56 9.25 7.22
C VAL A 326 -7.00 8.81 8.56
N GLU A 327 -6.02 9.53 9.13
CA GLU A 327 -5.54 9.24 10.48
C GLU A 327 -6.57 9.63 11.54
N ALA A 328 -7.45 10.60 11.28
CA ALA A 328 -8.56 10.94 12.17
C ALA A 328 -9.65 9.86 12.12
N GLU A 329 -9.98 9.36 10.94
CA GLU A 329 -10.92 8.24 10.80
C GLU A 329 -10.39 6.96 11.46
N GLN A 330 -9.09 6.65 11.32
CA GLN A 330 -8.48 5.54 12.04
C GLN A 330 -8.63 5.69 13.56
N ARG A 331 -8.40 6.89 14.12
CA ARG A 331 -8.57 7.13 15.55
C ARG A 331 -10.03 6.95 15.99
N ALA A 332 -10.98 7.42 15.18
CA ALA A 332 -12.40 7.23 15.45
C ALA A 332 -12.78 5.74 15.48
N TRP A 333 -12.30 4.95 14.50
CA TRP A 333 -12.50 3.51 14.50
C TRP A 333 -11.83 2.83 15.71
N ASP A 334 -10.62 3.23 16.08
CA ASP A 334 -9.92 2.69 17.26
C ASP A 334 -10.67 2.96 18.57
N GLU A 335 -11.29 4.14 18.71
CA GLU A 335 -12.09 4.53 19.88
C GLU A 335 -13.44 3.79 19.93
N GLN A 336 -14.03 3.52 18.77
CA GLN A 336 -15.33 2.86 18.65
C GLN A 336 -15.23 1.33 18.73
N GLY A 337 -14.11 0.76 18.26
CA GLY A 337 -13.84 -0.67 18.19
C GLY A 337 -14.46 -1.39 16.99
N GLU A 338 -15.19 -0.68 16.15
CA GLU A 338 -15.91 -1.20 14.97
C GLU A 338 -16.15 -0.08 13.96
N ASP A 339 -16.46 -0.43 12.71
CA ASP A 339 -16.89 0.52 11.70
C ASP A 339 -18.36 0.94 11.94
N ARG A 340 -18.57 2.20 12.36
CA ARG A 340 -19.89 2.81 12.54
C ARG A 340 -20.24 3.81 11.44
N ASN A 341 -19.51 3.81 10.32
CA ASN A 341 -19.76 4.74 9.24
C ASN A 341 -21.07 4.41 8.50
N HIS A 342 -21.85 5.44 8.20
CA HIS A 342 -22.99 5.36 7.28
C HIS A 342 -22.56 5.87 5.91
N GLU A 343 -21.77 5.07 5.20
CA GLU A 343 -21.42 5.39 3.81
C GLU A 343 -22.64 5.22 2.91
N VAL A 344 -22.94 6.24 2.12
CA VAL A 344 -24.14 6.31 1.27
C VAL A 344 -23.79 6.44 -0.20
N PHE A 345 -22.55 6.77 -0.53
CA PHE A 345 -22.12 6.97 -1.90
C PHE A 345 -21.85 5.61 -2.57
N PRO A 346 -22.64 5.21 -3.59
CA PRO A 346 -22.57 3.86 -4.15
C PRO A 346 -21.17 3.47 -4.64
N LEU A 347 -20.48 4.42 -5.25
CA LEU A 347 -19.10 4.26 -5.70
C LEU A 347 -18.14 3.82 -4.58
N ILE A 348 -18.27 4.37 -3.37
CA ILE A 348 -17.41 4.02 -2.24
C ILE A 348 -17.83 2.68 -1.65
N LEU A 349 -19.12 2.36 -1.64
CA LEU A 349 -19.59 1.03 -1.26
C LEU A 349 -19.00 -0.05 -2.17
N ASP A 350 -18.94 0.18 -3.48
CA ASP A 350 -18.33 -0.75 -4.44
C ASP A 350 -16.81 -0.87 -4.24
N VAL A 351 -16.12 0.22 -3.90
CA VAL A 351 -14.70 0.17 -3.52
C VAL A 351 -14.49 -0.69 -2.29
N ARG A 352 -15.32 -0.51 -1.26
CA ARG A 352 -15.25 -1.30 -0.03
C ARG A 352 -15.43 -2.79 -0.37
N GLU A 353 -16.36 -3.12 -1.25
CA GLU A 353 -16.61 -4.50 -1.65
C GLU A 353 -15.43 -5.13 -2.40
N VAL A 354 -14.84 -4.41 -3.37
CA VAL A 354 -13.61 -4.87 -4.04
C VAL A 354 -12.49 -5.14 -3.03
N LEU A 355 -12.32 -4.28 -2.03
CA LEU A 355 -11.29 -4.45 -1.01
C LEU A 355 -11.58 -5.63 -0.08
N ARG A 356 -12.86 -5.88 0.28
CA ARG A 356 -13.27 -7.05 1.07
C ARG A 356 -13.04 -8.35 0.30
N ALA A 357 -13.52 -8.42 -0.94
CA ALA A 357 -13.48 -9.63 -1.75
C ALA A 357 -12.05 -10.08 -2.12
N ASN A 358 -11.11 -9.12 -2.23
CA ASN A 358 -9.73 -9.41 -2.63
C ASN A 358 -8.73 -9.45 -1.46
N GLY A 359 -9.12 -8.97 -0.28
CA GLY A 359 -8.30 -9.00 0.93
C GLY A 359 -8.30 -10.36 1.63
N VAL A 360 -7.69 -10.41 2.83
CA VAL A 360 -7.67 -11.60 3.69
C VAL A 360 -8.06 -11.22 5.11
N PRO A 361 -8.76 -12.06 5.88
CA PRO A 361 -9.12 -11.74 7.25
C PRO A 361 -7.89 -11.41 8.11
N LEU A 362 -7.92 -10.30 8.86
CA LEU A 362 -6.92 -10.04 9.89
C LEU A 362 -7.06 -11.09 10.97
N ARG A 363 -5.98 -11.83 11.25
CA ARG A 363 -6.00 -12.82 12.33
C ARG A 363 -6.24 -12.09 13.65
N ALA A 364 -7.35 -12.42 14.32
CA ALA A 364 -7.56 -12.01 15.69
C ALA A 364 -6.34 -12.44 16.51
N ARG A 365 -5.78 -11.51 17.29
CA ARG A 365 -4.65 -11.77 18.17
C ARG A 365 -4.95 -13.04 18.95
N ALA A 366 -4.14 -14.10 18.77
CA ALA A 366 -4.16 -15.21 19.70
C ALA A 366 -3.87 -14.59 21.06
N ALA A 367 -4.87 -14.56 21.94
CA ALA A 367 -4.74 -14.03 23.28
C ALA A 367 -3.47 -14.63 23.87
N ALA A 368 -2.56 -13.77 24.30
CA ALA A 368 -1.34 -14.21 24.97
C ALA A 368 -1.76 -15.19 26.06
N CYS A 369 -1.36 -16.45 25.91
CA CYS A 369 -1.58 -17.49 26.90
C CYS A 369 -1.06 -16.97 28.23
N GLY A 370 -1.99 -16.65 29.14
CA GLY A 370 -1.71 -15.89 30.34
C GLY A 370 -2.71 -16.22 31.41
N SER A 371 -2.65 -17.45 31.92
CA SER A 371 -3.01 -17.79 33.31
C SER A 371 -2.39 -19.14 33.67
N PRO A 372 -1.37 -19.19 34.55
CA PRO A 372 -1.03 -20.41 35.23
C PRO A 372 -2.05 -20.61 36.36
N SER A 373 -3.02 -21.50 36.16
CA SER A 373 -3.78 -22.05 37.29
C SER A 373 -2.88 -23.06 38.02
N LEU A 374 -2.03 -22.57 38.90
CA LEU A 374 -1.38 -23.36 39.95
C LEU A 374 -1.71 -22.71 41.28
N CYS A 375 -2.87 -23.06 41.83
CA CYS A 375 -3.17 -23.02 43.25
C CYS A 375 -4.11 -24.19 43.53
N ASP A 376 -3.55 -25.37 43.77
CA ASP A 376 -4.16 -26.27 44.74
C ASP A 376 -3.06 -26.92 45.57
N GLY A 377 -3.01 -26.48 46.83
CA GLY A 377 -2.01 -26.85 47.80
C GLY A 377 -2.26 -28.25 48.34
N ALA A 378 -1.40 -29.20 47.96
CA ALA A 378 -1.21 -30.42 48.72
C ALA A 378 -0.27 -30.12 49.90
N ARG A 379 -0.86 -30.09 51.10
CA ARG A 379 -0.17 -29.99 52.38
C ARG A 379 0.77 -31.19 52.57
N LEU A 380 2.08 -30.93 52.63
CA LEU A 380 3.04 -31.82 53.28
C LEU A 380 3.21 -31.33 54.71
N THR A 381 2.53 -31.99 55.66
CA THR A 381 2.84 -31.87 57.09
C THR A 381 4.01 -32.78 57.39
N ASP A 382 5.19 -32.20 57.53
CA ASP A 382 6.37 -32.85 58.08
C ASP A 382 6.33 -32.68 59.61
N GLY A 383 6.09 -33.78 60.32
CA GLY A 383 6.04 -33.85 61.77
C GLY A 383 7.31 -34.48 62.31
N ILE A 384 8.24 -33.65 62.81
CA ILE A 384 9.39 -34.09 63.60
C ILE A 384 9.29 -33.55 65.03
N ARG A 385 9.20 -34.49 65.99
CA ARG A 385 9.62 -34.50 67.42
C ARG A 385 8.67 -35.46 68.15
N GLY A 386 9.07 -36.46 68.94
CA GLY A 386 10.33 -36.89 69.55
C GLY A 386 9.98 -37.67 70.83
N GLN A 387 10.89 -38.54 71.32
CA GLN A 387 10.84 -39.34 72.57
C GLN A 387 9.90 -40.56 72.52
N GLU A 388 10.27 -41.79 72.88
CA GLU A 388 11.34 -42.37 73.71
C GLU A 388 12.03 -43.59 73.04
#